data_AF-A0AAW1N2I3-F1
#
_entry.id   AF-A0AAW1N2I3-F1
#
_cell.length_a   1.000
_cell.length_b   1.000
_cell.length_c   1.000
_cell.angle_alpha   90.00
_cell.angle_beta   90.00
_cell.angle_gamma   90.00
#
_symmetry.space_group_name_H-M   'P 1'
#
loop_
_entity.id
_entity.type
_entity.pdbx_description
1 polymer ?
#
loop_
_entity_poly.entity_id
_entity_poly.type
_entity_poly.pdbx_seq_one_letter_code
_entity_poly.pdbx_strand_id
1 'polypeptide(L)'
;MYQYQYIFVRGCFLISCLLLVWYVIIIAVSQPPSVWTFSNENVVTLAANFSSSTENVLQPKSREIMSSPLLDMFNVAHRTGCKLVVCSIGNLGNQIWEYMSLFVVWKKFINSGYIPYIDNNIWENLKVLFPNLTIRSRSDDLCNVEFKRVIPKNKSLSLYADWFTNSTDCQDIYLEKYSSRYEEIVADIDEIRKEMKLRKSLTERSRKDLHKFKVKFGLQDKNVTFVGMHYRGTDYDRHLQMNYQSYNVTHPNHRYYIKAMKKFKKKYKNIIFILISIDKAWLRQNEAFIKKEGYVIVNPYYDDRIRDLVLLSTCNHSIINYGTFGVTAALLNGGETYVYDLKLPLDYRGSTLAIGLAGLLKNWKKLS
;
A
#
# COMPACT_ATOMS: atom_id res chain seq x y z
N MET A 1 -11.69 -64.64 12.15
CA MET A 1 -13.01 -64.66 12.81
C MET A 1 -12.86 -63.91 14.12
N TYR A 2 -13.84 -63.08 14.48
CA TYR A 2 -13.96 -62.25 15.69
C TYR A 2 -13.45 -60.79 15.61
N GLN A 3 -14.48 -59.93 15.53
CA GLN A 3 -14.54 -58.52 15.89
C GLN A 3 -14.55 -58.33 17.43
N TYR A 4 -14.55 -57.04 17.82
CA TYR A 4 -15.07 -56.44 19.07
C TYR A 4 -14.12 -56.49 20.27
N GLN A 5 -14.07 -55.50 21.18
CA GLN A 5 -14.49 -54.10 21.25
C GLN A 5 -13.87 -53.56 22.56
N TYR A 6 -13.84 -52.23 22.70
CA TYR A 6 -13.38 -51.44 23.84
C TYR A 6 -13.78 -51.94 25.25
N ILE A 7 -12.89 -51.71 26.22
CA ILE A 7 -13.25 -51.37 27.60
C ILE A 7 -12.43 -50.15 28.02
N PHE A 8 -13.14 -49.04 28.27
CA PHE A 8 -12.65 -47.86 28.97
C PHE A 8 -12.85 -48.09 30.47
N VAL A 9 -11.80 -48.02 31.27
CA VAL A 9 -11.92 -47.85 32.73
C VAL A 9 -11.50 -46.42 33.07
N ARG A 10 -12.43 -45.68 33.68
CA ARG A 10 -12.23 -44.35 34.25
C ARG A 10 -11.40 -44.46 35.53
N GLY A 11 -10.40 -43.59 35.67
CA GLY A 11 -9.72 -43.30 36.93
C GLY A 11 -9.05 -41.93 36.84
N CYS A 12 -9.71 -40.91 37.39
CA CYS A 12 -9.18 -39.56 37.59
C CYS A 12 -8.30 -39.48 38.85
N PHE A 13 -7.53 -38.39 38.93
CA PHE A 13 -6.65 -37.87 40.00
C PHE A 13 -5.16 -38.26 39.84
N LEU A 14 -4.27 -37.39 39.32
CA LEU A 14 -3.73 -36.09 39.76
C LEU A 14 -2.39 -36.23 40.51
N ILE A 15 -1.39 -35.48 40.00
CA ILE A 15 -0.22 -34.90 40.69
C ILE A 15 1.17 -35.57 40.50
N SER A 16 1.90 -34.98 39.55
CA SER A 16 3.26 -34.39 39.64
C SER A 16 4.56 -35.23 39.53
N CYS A 17 5.40 -34.71 38.62
CA CYS A 17 6.85 -34.46 38.72
C CYS A 17 7.87 -35.52 38.24
N LEU A 18 8.96 -34.96 37.66
CA LEU A 18 10.27 -35.52 37.25
C LEU A 18 10.33 -35.98 35.78
N LEU A 19 10.86 -35.17 34.85
CA LEU A 19 12.28 -34.88 34.52
C LEU A 19 12.98 -35.97 33.67
N LEU A 20 13.73 -35.48 32.67
CA LEU A 20 14.79 -36.12 31.86
C LEU A 20 14.34 -36.88 30.58
N VAL A 21 14.47 -36.25 29.39
CA VAL A 21 15.59 -36.38 28.40
C VAL A 21 15.51 -37.75 27.69
N TRP A 22 15.42 -37.85 26.36
CA TRP A 22 16.56 -37.91 25.43
C TRP A 22 16.19 -37.47 24.01
N TYR A 23 17.08 -36.64 23.46
CA TYR A 23 17.22 -36.21 22.06
C TYR A 23 17.62 -37.40 21.18
N VAL A 24 17.15 -37.46 19.93
CA VAL A 24 17.80 -38.24 18.86
C VAL A 24 18.24 -37.27 17.77
N ILE A 25 19.55 -37.06 17.73
CA ILE A 25 20.29 -36.42 16.64
C ILE A 25 20.59 -37.50 15.61
N ILE A 26 20.22 -37.30 14.35
CA ILE A 26 20.80 -38.03 13.22
C ILE A 26 21.53 -37.00 12.35
N ILE A 27 22.86 -37.10 12.35
CA ILE A 27 23.78 -36.44 11.42
C ILE A 27 24.23 -37.48 10.39
N ALA A 28 24.07 -37.16 9.12
CA ALA A 28 24.85 -37.70 7.99
C ALA A 28 24.85 -36.60 6.90
N VAL A 29 25.84 -35.71 6.90
CA VAL A 29 27.12 -35.77 6.14
C VAL A 29 26.93 -35.79 4.62
N SER A 30 27.10 -34.59 4.05
CA SER A 30 27.73 -34.19 2.78
C SER A 30 27.53 -35.03 1.51
N GLN A 31 26.94 -34.42 0.47
CA GLN A 31 27.60 -33.86 -0.74
C GLN A 31 26.54 -33.21 -1.66
N PRO A 32 26.72 -31.97 -2.18
CA PRO A 32 25.94 -31.47 -3.31
C PRO A 32 26.65 -31.76 -4.66
N PRO A 33 25.91 -32.15 -5.72
CA PRO A 33 26.50 -32.33 -7.04
C PRO A 33 26.71 -31.00 -7.77
N SER A 34 27.93 -30.84 -8.28
CA SER A 34 28.36 -30.16 -9.51
C SER A 34 27.74 -28.79 -9.86
N VAL A 35 28.56 -27.77 -9.65
CA VAL A 35 28.54 -26.47 -10.32
C VAL A 35 28.67 -26.66 -11.84
N TRP A 36 27.74 -26.11 -12.62
CA TRP A 36 27.94 -25.90 -14.05
C TRP A 36 28.68 -24.59 -14.26
N THR A 37 29.97 -24.68 -14.58
CA THR A 37 30.75 -23.60 -15.17
C THR A 37 30.53 -23.60 -16.68
N PHE A 38 29.96 -22.53 -17.23
CA PHE A 38 30.08 -22.23 -18.65
C PHE A 38 31.23 -21.24 -18.83
N SER A 39 32.32 -21.72 -19.43
CA SER A 39 33.43 -20.91 -19.92
C SER A 39 33.09 -20.34 -21.29
N ASN A 40 33.61 -19.13 -21.54
CA ASN A 40 33.51 -18.33 -22.75
C ASN A 40 33.87 -19.09 -24.04
N GLU A 41 33.25 -18.68 -25.14
CA GLU A 41 33.90 -18.12 -26.35
C GLU A 41 32.98 -18.29 -27.57
N ASN A 42 32.67 -17.15 -28.22
CA ASN A 42 32.39 -16.96 -29.66
C ASN A 42 31.56 -15.68 -29.85
N VAL A 43 32.22 -14.53 -29.68
CA VAL A 43 31.75 -13.25 -30.22
C VAL A 43 32.15 -13.25 -31.70
N VAL A 44 31.19 -13.54 -32.58
CA VAL A 44 31.33 -13.25 -34.01
C VAL A 44 30.83 -11.83 -34.23
N THR A 45 31.78 -10.92 -34.44
CA THR A 45 31.59 -9.55 -34.89
C THR A 45 31.11 -9.57 -36.35
N LEU A 46 29.83 -9.32 -36.60
CA LEU A 46 29.34 -8.96 -37.93
C LEU A 46 29.54 -7.45 -38.13
N ALA A 47 30.70 -7.10 -38.67
CA ALA A 47 30.95 -5.80 -39.26
C ALA A 47 30.23 -5.73 -40.61
N ALA A 48 29.10 -5.00 -40.67
CA ALA A 48 28.48 -4.63 -41.92
C ALA A 48 29.04 -3.27 -42.36
N ASN A 49 29.92 -3.31 -43.36
CA ASN A 49 30.28 -2.17 -44.18
C ASN A 49 29.05 -1.70 -44.96
N PHE A 50 28.63 -0.44 -44.78
CA PHE A 50 27.88 0.26 -45.82
C PHE A 50 28.47 1.65 -46.04
N SER A 51 28.76 1.87 -47.32
CA SER A 51 29.43 2.99 -47.95
C SER A 51 28.63 4.28 -47.89
N SER A 52 29.39 5.37 -47.93
CA SER A 52 29.00 6.76 -48.13
C SER A 52 27.91 7.01 -49.19
N SER A 53 26.90 7.78 -48.82
CA SER A 53 26.25 8.73 -49.72
C SER A 53 25.83 9.96 -48.93
N THR A 54 26.44 11.08 -49.30
CA THR A 54 26.21 12.44 -48.82
C THR A 54 24.83 12.93 -49.22
N GLU A 55 23.97 13.28 -48.26
CA GLU A 55 22.83 14.17 -48.51
C GLU A 55 22.66 15.18 -47.37
N ASN A 56 22.48 16.43 -47.80
CA ASN A 56 22.41 17.65 -47.01
C ASN A 56 21.32 17.61 -45.93
N VAL A 57 21.70 17.78 -44.66
CA VAL A 57 20.75 18.03 -43.56
C VAL A 57 20.97 19.44 -43.03
N LEU A 58 19.95 20.27 -43.27
CA LEU A 58 19.70 21.57 -42.65
C LEU A 58 19.96 21.52 -41.14
N GLN A 59 20.80 22.42 -40.63
CA GLN A 59 20.99 22.61 -39.20
C GLN A 59 19.69 23.05 -38.51
N PRO A 60 19.20 22.34 -37.48
CA PRO A 60 18.17 22.88 -36.61
C PRO A 60 18.82 23.81 -35.58
N LYS A 61 18.31 25.04 -35.54
CA LYS A 61 18.53 26.04 -34.50
C LYS A 61 18.56 25.41 -33.10
N SER A 62 19.56 25.80 -32.31
CA SER A 62 19.72 25.50 -30.90
C SER A 62 18.41 25.68 -30.15
N ARG A 63 17.78 24.57 -29.77
CA ARG A 63 16.71 24.53 -28.78
C ARG A 63 17.40 24.64 -27.42
N GLU A 64 17.21 25.75 -26.72
CA GLU A 64 17.56 25.84 -25.30
C GLU A 64 16.92 24.65 -24.58
N ILE A 65 17.77 23.74 -24.12
CA ILE A 65 17.36 22.65 -23.24
C ILE A 65 17.13 23.30 -21.89
N MET A 66 15.86 23.50 -21.55
CA MET A 66 15.44 23.79 -20.18
C MET A 66 15.83 22.57 -19.33
N SER A 67 17.00 22.63 -18.68
CA SER A 67 17.49 21.59 -17.78
C SER A 67 16.56 21.53 -16.57
N SER A 68 15.67 20.54 -16.55
CA SER A 68 14.84 20.26 -15.37
C SER A 68 15.76 19.84 -14.21
N PRO A 69 15.68 20.50 -13.03
CA PRO A 69 16.45 20.11 -11.85
C PRO A 69 16.27 18.65 -11.45
N LEU A 70 15.15 18.03 -11.85
CA LEU A 70 14.86 16.62 -11.60
C LEU A 70 15.82 15.67 -12.32
N LEU A 71 16.34 16.03 -13.50
CA LEU A 71 17.15 15.11 -14.31
C LEU A 71 18.57 14.92 -13.73
N ASP A 72 19.16 15.98 -13.17
CA ASP A 72 20.48 15.94 -12.51
C ASP A 72 20.45 15.32 -11.09
N MET A 73 19.26 14.97 -10.58
CA MET A 73 19.08 14.36 -9.26
C MET A 73 19.13 12.83 -9.24
N PHE A 74 19.14 12.16 -10.40
CA PHE A 74 18.99 10.70 -10.47
C PHE A 74 20.27 9.89 -10.15
N ASN A 75 21.44 10.53 -10.06
CA ASN A 75 22.68 9.87 -9.59
C ASN A 75 22.82 9.98 -8.06
N VAL A 76 22.04 9.14 -7.35
CA VAL A 76 21.97 9.11 -5.87
C VAL A 76 23.14 8.34 -5.23
N ALA A 77 23.92 7.57 -6.01
CA ALA A 77 24.90 6.61 -5.47
C ALA A 77 26.08 7.25 -4.68
N HIS A 78 26.33 8.56 -4.82
CA HIS A 78 27.51 9.21 -4.22
C HIS A 78 27.27 10.62 -3.64
N ARG A 79 26.04 10.98 -3.26
CA ARG A 79 25.81 12.28 -2.59
C ARG A 79 26.12 12.20 -1.09
N THR A 80 26.97 13.10 -0.61
CA THR A 80 27.18 13.40 0.82
C THR A 80 26.15 14.43 1.25
N GLY A 81 25.10 13.99 1.95
CA GLY A 81 24.03 14.86 2.46
C GLY A 81 23.24 14.16 3.55
N CYS A 82 22.55 14.92 4.38
CA CYS A 82 21.78 14.35 5.49
C CYS A 82 20.57 13.57 5.01
N LYS A 83 20.22 12.57 5.80
CA LYS A 83 19.19 11.60 5.46
C LYS A 83 17.85 12.06 5.99
N LEU A 84 16.81 11.90 5.19
CA LEU A 84 15.42 11.93 5.65
C LEU A 84 14.87 10.51 5.54
N VAL A 85 14.56 9.90 6.67
CA VAL A 85 14.34 8.45 6.75
C VAL A 85 12.91 8.13 7.20
N VAL A 86 12.29 7.13 6.57
CA VAL A 86 11.15 6.39 7.13
C VAL A 86 11.48 4.90 7.20
N CYS A 87 10.94 4.26 8.23
CA CYS A 87 11.21 2.86 8.52
C CYS A 87 9.97 2.00 8.38
N SER A 88 10.16 0.75 7.96
CA SER A 88 9.07 -0.19 7.75
C SER A 88 8.25 -0.41 9.01
N ILE A 89 6.92 -0.35 8.87
CA ILE A 89 5.97 -0.79 9.88
C ILE A 89 4.67 -1.26 9.25
N GLY A 90 4.06 -2.27 9.89
CA GLY A 90 2.75 -2.78 9.53
C GLY A 90 2.69 -3.35 8.11
N ASN A 91 1.46 -3.42 7.57
CA ASN A 91 1.19 -4.07 6.31
C ASN A 91 1.29 -3.12 5.11
N LEU A 92 1.10 -3.64 3.90
CA LEU A 92 1.23 -2.94 2.61
C LEU A 92 0.64 -1.52 2.60
N GLY A 93 -0.58 -1.32 3.11
CA GLY A 93 -1.19 0.01 3.19
C GLY A 93 -0.37 1.00 4.01
N ASN A 94 0.17 0.59 5.15
CA ASN A 94 1.00 1.44 6.00
C ASN A 94 2.32 1.78 5.31
N GLN A 95 2.98 0.79 4.72
CA GLN A 95 4.24 0.99 3.99
C GLN A 95 4.09 1.97 2.81
N ILE A 96 2.96 1.88 2.10
CA ILE A 96 2.60 2.85 1.05
C ILE A 96 2.46 4.27 1.63
N TRP A 97 1.87 4.41 2.81
CA TRP A 97 1.72 5.72 3.47
C TRP A 97 3.01 6.25 4.09
N GLU A 98 3.92 5.39 4.56
CA GLU A 98 5.28 5.80 4.94
C GLU A 98 6.01 6.39 3.73
N TYR A 99 5.93 5.71 2.58
CA TYR A 99 6.52 6.20 1.33
C TYR A 99 5.93 7.55 0.92
N MET A 100 4.59 7.65 0.82
CA MET A 100 3.93 8.88 0.41
C MET A 100 4.26 10.04 1.35
N SER A 101 4.30 9.80 2.66
CA SER A 101 4.63 10.81 3.65
C SER A 101 6.09 11.28 3.51
N LEU A 102 7.03 10.36 3.28
CA LEU A 102 8.41 10.74 2.99
C LEU A 102 8.51 11.55 1.69
N PHE A 103 7.85 11.09 0.62
CA PHE A 103 7.89 11.71 -0.69
C PHE A 103 7.43 13.16 -0.66
N VAL A 104 6.29 13.46 -0.03
CA VAL A 104 5.79 14.85 0.05
C VAL A 104 6.67 15.73 0.93
N VAL A 105 7.18 15.22 2.05
CA VAL A 105 8.07 15.99 2.92
C VAL A 105 9.37 16.32 2.19
N TRP A 106 9.99 15.31 1.59
CA TRP A 106 11.22 15.49 0.83
C TRP A 106 11.04 16.48 -0.32
N LYS A 107 9.96 16.34 -1.10
CA LYS A 107 9.67 17.25 -2.20
C LYS A 107 9.47 18.69 -1.74
N LYS A 108 8.73 18.90 -0.65
CA LYS A 108 8.49 20.22 -0.04
C LYS A 108 9.80 20.91 0.36
N PHE A 109 10.82 20.13 0.75
CA PHE A 109 12.12 20.63 1.16
C PHE A 109 13.25 20.21 0.22
N ILE A 110 12.99 20.02 -1.07
CA ILE A 110 13.97 19.44 -2.00
C ILE A 110 15.27 20.26 -2.11
N ASN A 111 15.18 21.58 -1.93
CA ASN A 111 16.31 22.51 -1.96
C ASN A 111 17.20 22.46 -0.71
N SER A 112 16.78 21.75 0.35
CA SER A 112 17.56 21.60 1.58
C SER A 112 18.74 20.62 1.45
N GLY A 113 18.84 19.89 0.34
CA GLY A 113 19.91 18.92 0.10
C GLY A 113 19.73 17.58 0.83
N TYR A 114 18.62 17.39 1.57
CA TYR A 114 18.30 16.12 2.21
C TYR A 114 18.07 15.00 1.18
N ILE A 115 18.60 13.82 1.49
CA ILE A 115 18.48 12.62 0.67
C ILE A 115 17.42 11.70 1.31
N PRO A 116 16.35 11.33 0.59
CA PRO A 116 15.26 10.53 1.13
C PRO A 116 15.64 9.04 1.10
N TYR A 117 15.36 8.33 2.19
CA TYR A 117 15.58 6.89 2.30
C TYR A 117 14.39 6.16 2.91
N ILE A 118 14.11 5.00 2.34
CA ILE A 118 13.13 4.04 2.86
C ILE A 118 13.81 2.73 3.23
N ASP A 119 13.27 2.07 4.25
CA ASP A 119 13.62 0.71 4.60
C ASP A 119 13.43 -0.27 3.42
N ASN A 120 14.29 -1.29 3.33
CA ASN A 120 14.28 -2.24 2.22
C ASN A 120 12.98 -3.04 2.13
N ASN A 121 12.33 -3.34 3.25
CA ASN A 121 11.03 -4.03 3.22
C ASN A 121 9.93 -3.17 2.59
N ILE A 122 9.96 -1.85 2.77
CA ILE A 122 9.05 -0.93 2.04
C ILE A 122 9.36 -1.04 0.54
N TRP A 123 10.62 -0.88 0.16
CA TRP A 123 11.03 -0.90 -1.24
C TRP A 123 10.65 -2.20 -1.97
N GLU A 124 10.96 -3.35 -1.39
CA GLU A 124 10.66 -4.67 -1.97
C GLU A 124 9.16 -4.87 -2.21
N ASN A 125 8.31 -4.43 -1.29
CA ASN A 125 6.86 -4.53 -1.45
C ASN A 125 6.32 -3.53 -2.48
N LEU A 126 6.82 -2.30 -2.47
CA LEU A 126 6.28 -1.22 -3.29
C LEU A 126 6.75 -1.28 -4.75
N LYS A 127 7.98 -1.74 -5.04
CA LYS A 127 8.52 -1.85 -6.42
C LYS A 127 7.71 -2.83 -7.29
N VAL A 128 7.02 -3.78 -6.67
CA VAL A 128 6.12 -4.71 -7.37
C VAL A 128 4.91 -3.94 -7.93
N LEU A 129 4.34 -3.03 -7.13
CA LEU A 129 3.17 -2.22 -7.48
C LEU A 129 3.51 -1.02 -8.37
N PHE A 130 4.58 -0.30 -8.04
CA PHE A 130 4.93 1.00 -8.60
C PHE A 130 6.34 0.93 -9.21
N PRO A 131 6.48 0.78 -10.53
CA PRO A 131 7.80 0.57 -11.16
C PRO A 131 8.67 1.83 -11.20
N ASN A 132 8.09 3.02 -11.02
CA ASN A 132 8.73 4.31 -11.26
C ASN A 132 8.92 5.13 -9.97
N LEU A 133 9.08 4.45 -8.82
CA LEU A 133 9.32 5.14 -7.56
C LEU A 133 10.66 5.88 -7.60
N THR A 134 10.59 7.15 -7.23
CA THR A 134 11.71 8.09 -7.16
C THR A 134 12.64 7.75 -6.00
N ILE A 135 12.07 7.46 -4.82
CA ILE A 135 12.84 7.16 -3.61
C ILE A 135 13.20 5.68 -3.60
N ARG A 136 14.49 5.38 -3.41
CA ARG A 136 15.04 4.01 -3.38
C ARG A 136 15.39 3.61 -1.96
N SER A 137 15.46 2.30 -1.73
CA SER A 137 16.08 1.80 -0.50
C SER A 137 17.61 1.85 -0.61
N ARG A 138 18.24 1.86 0.55
CA ARG A 138 19.68 1.71 0.73
C ARG A 138 19.91 0.48 1.61
N SER A 139 20.96 -0.28 1.31
CA SER A 139 21.32 -1.54 2.00
C SER A 139 21.73 -1.36 3.46
N ASP A 140 22.03 -0.13 3.87
CA ASP A 140 22.49 0.18 5.21
C ASP A 140 21.32 0.13 6.21
N ASP A 141 21.55 -0.40 7.40
CA ASP A 141 20.54 -0.55 8.46
C ASP A 141 20.22 0.79 9.15
N LEU A 142 19.64 1.71 8.38
CA LEU A 142 19.28 3.06 8.83
C LEU A 142 18.11 3.08 9.82
N CYS A 143 17.47 1.93 10.08
CA CYS A 143 16.30 1.85 10.94
C CYS A 143 16.61 1.37 12.36
N ASN A 144 17.84 0.91 12.60
CA ASN A 144 18.33 0.48 13.91
C ASN A 144 19.33 1.47 14.54
N VAL A 145 19.36 2.72 14.05
CA VAL A 145 20.17 3.81 14.61
C VAL A 145 19.31 4.78 15.42
N GLU A 146 19.91 5.41 16.43
CA GLU A 146 19.26 6.46 17.19
C GLU A 146 19.31 7.80 16.43
N PHE A 147 18.15 8.41 16.22
CA PHE A 147 18.04 9.69 15.54
C PHE A 147 17.89 10.83 16.54
N LYS A 148 18.75 11.85 16.43
CA LYS A 148 18.65 13.09 17.23
C LYS A 148 17.44 13.94 16.83
N ARG A 149 17.08 13.94 15.54
CA ARG A 149 15.92 14.69 15.01
C ARG A 149 14.82 13.73 14.60
N VAL A 150 13.70 13.78 15.32
CA VAL A 150 12.50 12.97 15.04
C VAL A 150 11.31 13.89 14.83
N ILE A 151 10.65 13.76 13.68
CA ILE A 151 9.39 14.47 13.40
C ILE A 151 8.23 13.55 13.81
N PRO A 152 7.46 13.88 14.87
CA PRO A 152 6.41 13.02 15.38
C PRO A 152 5.22 12.88 14.43
N LYS A 153 4.59 11.71 14.44
CA LYS A 153 3.45 11.37 13.57
C LYS A 153 2.21 12.23 13.80
N ASN A 154 2.07 12.80 14.99
CA ASN A 154 0.88 13.53 15.44
C ASN A 154 1.07 15.07 15.44
N LYS A 155 2.14 15.58 14.83
CA LYS A 155 2.46 17.01 14.79
C LYS A 155 2.47 17.53 13.36
N SER A 156 2.01 18.76 13.14
CA SER A 156 2.12 19.43 11.83
C SER A 156 3.59 19.52 11.40
N LEU A 157 3.82 19.37 10.09
CA LEU A 157 5.15 19.53 9.48
C LEU A 157 5.68 20.96 9.60
N SER A 158 4.79 21.96 9.65
CA SER A 158 5.17 23.38 9.76
C SER A 158 5.99 23.70 11.01
N LEU A 159 5.81 22.93 12.09
CA LEU A 159 6.56 23.09 13.34
C LEU A 159 8.05 22.72 13.21
N TYR A 160 8.44 22.08 12.11
CA TYR A 160 9.79 21.57 11.87
C TYR A 160 10.44 22.18 10.63
N ALA A 161 9.83 23.20 10.02
CA ALA A 161 10.32 23.80 8.78
C ALA A 161 11.76 24.33 8.92
N ASP A 162 12.10 24.91 10.08
CA ASP A 162 13.43 25.47 10.36
C ASP A 162 14.56 24.43 10.32
N TRP A 163 14.25 23.15 10.56
CA TRP A 163 15.24 22.06 10.49
C TRP A 163 15.73 21.83 9.06
N PHE A 164 14.95 22.23 8.05
CA PHE A 164 15.27 22.08 6.65
C PHE A 164 15.91 23.34 6.03
N THR A 165 15.80 24.51 6.68
CA THR A 165 16.23 25.80 6.12
C THR A 165 17.47 26.40 6.78
N ASN A 166 17.72 26.10 8.06
CA ASN A 166 18.72 26.82 8.89
C ASN A 166 19.84 25.94 9.46
N SER A 167 20.25 24.86 8.80
CA SER A 167 21.20 23.91 9.37
C SER A 167 22.63 24.09 8.84
N THR A 168 23.46 24.87 9.54
CA THR A 168 24.94 24.81 9.42
C THR A 168 25.50 23.46 9.91
N ASP A 169 24.72 22.73 10.70
CA ASP A 169 25.01 21.38 11.19
C ASP A 169 24.00 20.40 10.59
N CYS A 170 24.39 19.74 9.51
CA CYS A 170 23.56 18.77 8.81
C CYS A 170 23.32 17.55 9.74
N GLN A 171 22.06 17.26 10.10
CA GLN A 171 21.70 16.07 10.88
C GLN A 171 20.60 15.23 10.22
N ASP A 172 20.72 13.91 10.31
CA ASP A 172 19.72 12.96 9.83
C ASP A 172 18.38 13.13 10.57
N ILE A 173 17.28 13.13 9.82
CA ILE A 173 15.92 13.29 10.32
C ILE A 173 15.15 11.98 10.10
N TYR A 174 14.51 11.50 11.17
CA TYR A 174 13.56 10.40 11.10
C TYR A 174 12.13 10.92 11.15
N LEU A 175 11.33 10.55 10.16
CA LEU A 175 9.88 10.77 10.18
C LEU A 175 9.23 9.60 10.91
N GLU A 176 8.61 9.87 12.05
CA GLU A 176 8.03 8.82 12.89
C GLU A 176 6.96 8.03 12.12
N LYS A 177 7.03 6.70 12.28
CA LYS A 177 6.06 5.72 11.78
C LYS A 177 4.59 6.16 12.00
N TYR A 178 3.74 5.84 11.03
CA TYR A 178 2.32 6.18 10.94
C TYR A 178 2.01 7.68 10.78
N SER A 179 2.99 8.47 10.28
CA SER A 179 2.88 9.92 10.11
C SER A 179 1.72 10.43 9.25
N SER A 180 1.17 9.57 8.37
CA SER A 180 -0.09 9.77 7.63
C SER A 180 -0.35 11.22 7.22
N ARG A 181 0.60 11.85 6.50
CA ARG A 181 0.64 13.30 6.19
C ARG A 181 -0.41 13.73 5.15
N TYR A 182 -1.68 13.44 5.41
CA TYR A 182 -2.74 13.57 4.42
C TYR A 182 -3.00 15.00 3.95
N GLU A 183 -2.78 16.01 4.79
CA GLU A 183 -2.91 17.42 4.40
C GLU A 183 -1.88 17.79 3.31
N GLU A 184 -0.64 17.35 3.50
CA GLU A 184 0.45 17.57 2.54
C GLU A 184 0.26 16.73 1.27
N ILE A 185 -0.23 15.50 1.40
CA ILE A 185 -0.54 14.62 0.25
C ILE A 185 -1.67 15.19 -0.62
N VAL A 186 -2.70 15.82 -0.02
CA VAL A 186 -3.78 16.43 -0.82
C VAL A 186 -3.27 17.63 -1.60
N ALA A 187 -2.35 18.42 -1.03
CA ALA A 187 -1.74 19.55 -1.74
C ALA A 187 -0.94 19.10 -2.97
N ASP A 188 -0.30 17.93 -2.92
CA ASP A 188 0.54 17.35 -3.99
C ASP A 188 -0.12 16.15 -4.70
N ILE A 189 -1.46 16.06 -4.72
CA ILE A 189 -2.16 14.82 -5.12
C ILE A 189 -1.86 14.36 -6.55
N ASP A 190 -1.69 15.28 -7.49
CA ASP A 190 -1.42 14.93 -8.89
C ASP A 190 0.00 14.36 -9.07
N GLU A 191 0.92 14.80 -8.22
CA GLU A 191 2.31 14.35 -8.21
C GLU A 191 2.41 12.99 -7.53
N ILE A 192 1.65 12.79 -6.45
CA ILE A 192 1.45 11.47 -5.84
C ILE A 192 0.87 10.47 -6.84
N ARG A 193 -0.09 10.87 -7.69
CA ARG A 193 -0.64 9.97 -8.72
C ARG A 193 0.38 9.58 -9.80
N LYS A 194 1.30 10.49 -10.15
CA LYS A 194 2.39 10.18 -11.08
C LYS A 194 3.40 9.22 -10.45
N GLU A 195 3.77 9.50 -9.21
CA GLU A 195 4.71 8.70 -8.41
C GLU A 195 4.16 7.29 -8.14
N MET A 196 2.90 7.20 -7.74
CA MET A 196 2.20 5.97 -7.35
C MET A 196 1.45 5.35 -8.53
N LYS A 197 2.02 5.42 -9.73
CA LYS A 197 1.42 4.83 -10.92
C LYS A 197 1.54 3.31 -10.89
N LEU A 198 0.40 2.63 -10.80
CA LEU A 198 0.35 1.17 -10.78
C LEU A 198 0.96 0.55 -12.06
N ARG A 199 1.66 -0.56 -11.87
CA ARG A 199 2.25 -1.38 -12.95
C ARG A 199 1.16 -1.80 -13.94
N LYS A 200 1.40 -1.51 -15.24
CA LYS A 200 0.44 -1.75 -16.32
C LYS A 200 -0.10 -3.18 -16.32
N SER A 201 0.79 -4.18 -16.25
CA SER A 201 0.42 -5.60 -16.26
C SER A 201 -0.53 -6.01 -15.13
N LEU A 202 -0.40 -5.40 -13.94
CA LEU A 202 -1.31 -5.64 -12.82
C LEU A 202 -2.69 -5.02 -13.11
N THR A 203 -2.73 -3.79 -13.60
CA THR A 203 -4.00 -3.13 -13.95
C THR A 203 -4.72 -3.83 -15.11
N GLU A 204 -4.00 -4.34 -16.11
CA GLU A 204 -4.57 -5.12 -17.22
C GLU A 204 -5.16 -6.44 -16.73
N ARG A 205 -4.46 -7.15 -15.84
CA ARG A 205 -4.99 -8.35 -15.19
C ARG A 205 -6.26 -8.05 -14.40
N SER A 206 -6.25 -6.96 -13.63
CA SER A 206 -7.44 -6.53 -12.89
C SER A 206 -8.61 -6.19 -13.82
N ARG A 207 -8.39 -5.49 -14.94
CA ARG A 207 -9.44 -5.23 -15.95
C ARG A 207 -10.02 -6.52 -16.54
N LYS A 208 -9.19 -7.55 -16.78
CA LYS A 208 -9.67 -8.88 -17.19
C LYS A 208 -10.55 -9.51 -16.10
N ASP A 209 -10.17 -9.39 -14.83
CA ASP A 209 -10.98 -9.90 -13.72
C ASP A 209 -12.32 -9.14 -13.58
N LEU A 210 -12.32 -7.81 -13.75
CA LEU A 210 -13.55 -7.01 -13.82
C LEU A 210 -14.47 -7.46 -14.98
N HIS A 211 -13.90 -7.75 -16.16
CA HIS A 211 -14.67 -8.28 -17.28
C HIS A 211 -15.32 -9.64 -16.95
N LYS A 212 -14.60 -10.55 -16.28
CA LYS A 212 -15.19 -11.82 -15.80
C LYS A 212 -16.36 -11.58 -14.86
N PHE A 213 -16.30 -10.57 -14.00
CA PHE A 213 -17.41 -10.21 -13.12
C PHE A 213 -18.62 -9.68 -13.90
N LYS A 214 -18.42 -8.93 -14.99
CA LYS A 214 -19.52 -8.55 -15.90
C LYS A 214 -20.21 -9.78 -16.47
N VAL A 215 -19.44 -10.73 -16.99
CA VAL A 215 -19.96 -11.98 -17.58
C VAL A 215 -20.73 -12.78 -16.54
N LYS A 216 -20.19 -12.93 -15.32
CA LYS A 216 -20.84 -13.64 -14.21
C LYS A 216 -22.26 -13.14 -13.90
N PHE A 217 -22.51 -11.84 -14.07
CA PHE A 217 -23.82 -11.23 -13.80
C PHE A 217 -24.63 -10.91 -15.06
N GLY A 218 -24.22 -11.37 -16.24
CA GLY A 218 -24.93 -11.12 -17.51
C GLY A 218 -24.89 -9.65 -17.96
N LEU A 219 -23.84 -8.92 -17.60
CA LEU A 219 -23.66 -7.48 -17.88
C LEU A 219 -22.56 -7.19 -18.91
N GLN A 220 -22.08 -8.20 -19.65
CA GLN A 220 -20.92 -8.06 -20.55
C GLN A 220 -21.09 -6.95 -21.59
N ASP A 221 -22.29 -6.75 -22.12
CA ASP A 221 -22.62 -5.74 -23.15
C ASP A 221 -23.08 -4.41 -22.54
N LYS A 222 -23.07 -4.28 -21.21
CA LYS A 222 -23.51 -3.07 -20.52
C LYS A 222 -22.31 -2.22 -20.10
N ASN A 223 -22.53 -0.90 -20.05
CA ASN A 223 -21.63 -0.01 -19.32
C ASN A 223 -21.85 -0.22 -17.82
N VAL A 224 -20.83 -0.75 -17.12
CA VAL A 224 -20.89 -1.15 -15.71
C VAL A 224 -19.97 -0.28 -14.89
N THR A 225 -20.51 0.29 -13.82
CA THR A 225 -19.74 0.99 -12.79
C THR A 225 -19.28 -0.02 -11.73
N PHE A 226 -17.99 -0.07 -11.46
CA PHE A 226 -17.43 -0.87 -10.37
C PHE A 226 -17.20 -0.01 -9.13
N VAL A 227 -17.69 -0.48 -7.99
CA VAL A 227 -17.49 0.19 -6.69
C VAL A 227 -16.72 -0.75 -5.76
N GLY A 228 -15.48 -0.39 -5.45
CA GLY A 228 -14.65 -1.13 -4.50
C GLY A 228 -15.04 -0.81 -3.06
N MET A 229 -15.31 -1.83 -2.26
CA MET A 229 -15.65 -1.72 -0.86
C MET A 229 -14.56 -2.38 -0.03
N HIS A 230 -14.02 -1.67 0.96
CA HIS A 230 -13.01 -2.22 1.86
C HIS A 230 -13.42 -2.05 3.31
N TYR A 231 -13.48 -3.17 4.04
CA TYR A 231 -13.68 -3.17 5.48
C TYR A 231 -12.38 -3.54 6.21
N ARG A 232 -11.97 -2.64 7.11
CA ARG A 232 -10.90 -2.86 8.09
C ARG A 232 -11.52 -3.15 9.48
N GLY A 233 -11.43 -4.38 9.98
CA GLY A 233 -11.88 -4.78 11.32
C GLY A 233 -10.70 -5.24 12.18
N THR A 234 -10.43 -6.55 12.22
CA THR A 234 -9.21 -7.19 12.77
C THR A 234 -8.57 -6.48 13.99
N ASP A 235 -7.25 -6.26 13.96
CA ASP A 235 -6.45 -5.55 14.95
C ASP A 235 -6.89 -4.09 15.17
N TYR A 236 -7.58 -3.51 14.19
CA TYR A 236 -7.93 -2.11 14.22
C TYR A 236 -9.08 -1.82 15.17
N ASP A 237 -9.95 -2.81 15.41
CA ASP A 237 -11.03 -2.66 16.38
C ASP A 237 -10.47 -2.48 17.79
N ARG A 238 -9.46 -3.28 18.15
CA ARG A 238 -8.71 -3.10 19.40
C ARG A 238 -8.00 -1.74 19.45
N HIS A 239 -7.40 -1.30 18.33
CA HIS A 239 -6.76 0.02 18.26
C HIS A 239 -7.76 1.16 18.54
N LEU A 240 -8.96 1.11 17.95
CA LEU A 240 -10.00 2.10 18.20
C LEU A 240 -10.45 2.10 19.65
N GLN A 241 -10.67 0.91 20.23
CA GLN A 241 -11.04 0.77 21.62
C GLN A 241 -9.95 1.33 22.55
N MET A 242 -8.69 0.97 22.35
CA MET A 242 -7.60 1.40 23.24
C MET A 242 -7.31 2.91 23.17
N ASN A 243 -7.42 3.52 22.00
CA ASN A 243 -7.00 4.91 21.79
C ASN A 243 -8.14 5.93 21.79
N TYR A 244 -9.39 5.49 21.63
CA TYR A 244 -10.56 6.36 21.51
C TYR A 244 -11.75 5.90 22.36
N GLN A 245 -11.47 5.24 23.49
CA GLN A 245 -12.43 4.77 24.48
C GLN A 245 -13.46 5.85 24.89
N SER A 246 -13.04 7.11 24.99
CA SER A 246 -13.90 8.25 25.36
C SER A 246 -14.87 8.71 24.26
N TYR A 247 -14.75 8.21 23.03
CA TYR A 247 -15.48 8.73 21.86
C TYR A 247 -16.69 7.88 21.43
N ASN A 248 -17.07 6.85 22.19
CA ASN A 248 -18.18 5.93 21.86
C ASN A 248 -18.17 5.49 20.38
N VAL A 249 -16.98 5.13 19.89
CA VAL A 249 -16.78 4.77 18.49
C VAL A 249 -17.54 3.48 18.20
N THR A 250 -18.36 3.50 17.14
CA THR A 250 -19.05 2.30 16.66
C THR A 250 -18.34 1.77 15.42
N HIS A 251 -18.35 0.44 15.24
CA HIS A 251 -17.77 -0.18 14.06
C HIS A 251 -18.79 -0.16 12.91
N PRO A 252 -18.34 0.06 11.67
CA PRO A 252 -19.24 -0.04 10.53
C PRO A 252 -19.70 -1.49 10.38
N ASN A 253 -21.01 -1.67 10.25
CA ASN A 253 -21.63 -2.94 9.90
C ASN A 253 -22.24 -2.85 8.49
N HIS A 254 -22.94 -3.90 8.06
CA HIS A 254 -23.62 -3.93 6.76
C HIS A 254 -24.49 -2.69 6.51
N ARG A 255 -25.15 -2.09 7.52
CA ARG A 255 -26.04 -0.94 7.33
C ARG A 255 -25.32 0.25 6.71
N TYR A 256 -24.09 0.51 7.13
CA TYR A 256 -23.24 1.55 6.56
C TYR A 256 -22.97 1.29 5.07
N TYR A 257 -22.50 0.08 4.73
CA TYR A 257 -22.20 -0.29 3.34
C TYR A 257 -23.45 -0.23 2.48
N ILE A 258 -24.59 -0.76 2.95
CA ILE A 258 -25.87 -0.71 2.25
C ILE A 258 -26.31 0.74 2.01
N LYS A 259 -26.15 1.62 2.99
CA LYS A 259 -26.47 3.05 2.85
C LYS A 259 -25.61 3.71 1.76
N ALA A 260 -24.32 3.41 1.73
CA ALA A 260 -23.40 3.90 0.70
C ALA A 260 -23.71 3.30 -0.69
N MET A 261 -23.99 2.00 -0.78
CA MET A 261 -24.42 1.33 -2.02
C MET A 261 -25.67 2.01 -2.60
N LYS A 262 -26.66 2.32 -1.75
CA LYS A 262 -27.88 3.04 -2.17
C LYS A 262 -27.59 4.43 -2.73
N LYS A 263 -26.54 5.13 -2.26
CA LYS A 263 -26.15 6.42 -2.84
C LYS A 263 -25.59 6.26 -4.26
N PHE A 264 -24.80 5.21 -4.53
CA PHE A 264 -24.31 4.92 -5.88
C PHE A 264 -25.40 4.41 -6.83
N LYS A 265 -26.32 3.55 -6.35
CA LYS A 265 -27.47 3.07 -7.14
C LYS A 265 -28.40 4.18 -7.62
N LYS A 266 -28.46 5.31 -6.91
CA LYS A 266 -29.20 6.49 -7.36
C LYS A 266 -28.55 7.21 -8.56
N LYS A 267 -27.26 6.95 -8.82
CA LYS A 267 -26.46 7.63 -9.84
C LYS A 267 -26.15 6.76 -11.05
N TYR A 268 -26.02 5.45 -10.84
CA TYR A 268 -25.59 4.52 -11.88
C TYR A 268 -26.56 3.36 -12.02
N LYS A 269 -26.84 2.96 -13.27
CA LYS A 269 -27.83 1.93 -13.60
C LYS A 269 -27.28 0.50 -13.41
N ASN A 270 -26.12 0.19 -13.98
CA ASN A 270 -25.49 -1.12 -13.85
C ASN A 270 -24.28 -0.98 -12.94
N ILE A 271 -24.34 -1.58 -11.76
CA ILE A 271 -23.27 -1.49 -10.75
C ILE A 271 -22.89 -2.89 -10.28
N ILE A 272 -21.60 -3.14 -10.18
CA ILE A 272 -21.04 -4.29 -9.46
C ILE A 272 -20.23 -3.77 -8.28
N PHE A 273 -20.54 -4.25 -7.09
CA PHE A 273 -19.79 -3.95 -5.88
C PHE A 273 -18.76 -5.06 -5.62
N ILE A 274 -17.57 -4.68 -5.17
CA ILE A 274 -16.49 -5.62 -4.85
C ILE A 274 -16.09 -5.40 -3.39
N LEU A 275 -16.46 -6.32 -2.51
CA LEU A 275 -16.16 -6.27 -1.08
C LEU A 275 -14.88 -7.02 -0.76
N ILE A 276 -13.90 -6.34 -0.17
CA ILE A 276 -12.66 -6.93 0.29
C ILE A 276 -12.49 -6.69 1.79
N SER A 277 -12.17 -7.76 2.52
CA SER A 277 -11.86 -7.72 3.95
C SER A 277 -11.06 -8.95 4.36
N ILE A 278 -10.02 -8.75 5.16
CA ILE A 278 -9.32 -9.86 5.84
C ILE A 278 -10.07 -10.33 7.10
N ASP A 279 -11.09 -9.58 7.54
CA ASP A 279 -11.91 -9.91 8.69
C ASP A 279 -13.00 -10.93 8.31
N LYS A 280 -12.65 -12.22 8.47
CA LYS A 280 -13.54 -13.34 8.18
C LYS A 280 -14.75 -13.38 9.11
N ALA A 281 -14.63 -12.89 10.35
CA ALA A 281 -15.73 -12.89 11.32
C ALA A 281 -16.78 -11.85 10.93
N TRP A 282 -16.35 -10.63 10.60
CA TRP A 282 -17.23 -9.58 10.14
C TRP A 282 -17.92 -9.96 8.82
N LEU A 283 -17.18 -10.57 7.87
CA LEU A 283 -17.77 -11.03 6.61
C LEU A 283 -18.89 -12.05 6.84
N ARG A 284 -18.68 -13.08 7.68
CA ARG A 284 -19.71 -14.07 8.01
C ARG A 284 -21.00 -13.45 8.54
N GLN A 285 -20.90 -12.34 9.28
CA GLN A 285 -22.05 -11.66 9.88
C GLN A 285 -22.76 -10.70 8.91
N ASN A 286 -22.04 -10.11 7.94
CA ASN A 286 -22.53 -8.97 7.17
C ASN A 286 -22.75 -9.27 5.68
N GLU A 287 -22.02 -10.24 5.11
CA GLU A 287 -21.99 -10.51 3.68
C GLU A 287 -23.38 -10.83 3.10
N ALA A 288 -24.16 -11.68 3.78
CA ALA A 288 -25.48 -12.07 3.30
C ALA A 288 -26.44 -10.87 3.17
N PHE A 289 -26.36 -9.90 4.08
CA PHE A 289 -27.16 -8.68 4.01
C PHE A 289 -26.70 -7.77 2.87
N ILE A 290 -25.39 -7.64 2.67
CA ILE A 290 -24.81 -6.83 1.59
C ILE A 290 -25.14 -7.43 0.21
N LYS A 291 -25.07 -8.76 0.06
CA LYS A 291 -25.40 -9.46 -1.19
C LYS A 291 -26.87 -9.32 -1.60
N LYS A 292 -27.80 -9.17 -0.64
CA LYS A 292 -29.22 -8.90 -0.94
C LYS A 292 -29.44 -7.54 -1.64
N GLU A 293 -28.45 -6.65 -1.58
CA GLU A 293 -28.52 -5.35 -2.21
C GLU A 293 -27.98 -5.35 -3.65
N GLY A 294 -27.65 -6.49 -4.27
CA GLY A 294 -27.40 -6.56 -5.72
C GLY A 294 -26.16 -7.35 -6.10
N TYR A 295 -25.51 -6.98 -7.20
CA TYR A 295 -24.34 -7.69 -7.71
C TYR A 295 -23.11 -7.39 -6.86
N VAL A 296 -22.75 -8.35 -6.00
CA VAL A 296 -21.61 -8.23 -5.08
C VAL A 296 -20.63 -9.39 -5.28
N ILE A 297 -19.37 -9.07 -5.53
CA ILE A 297 -18.23 -9.98 -5.47
C ILE A 297 -17.56 -9.80 -4.10
N VAL A 298 -17.22 -10.88 -3.42
CA VAL A 298 -16.60 -10.82 -2.08
C VAL A 298 -15.29 -11.60 -2.13
N ASN A 299 -14.19 -10.98 -1.66
CA ASN A 299 -12.84 -11.56 -1.59
C ASN A 299 -12.51 -12.48 -2.78
N PRO A 300 -12.44 -11.93 -4.02
CA PRO A 300 -12.20 -12.75 -5.20
C PRO A 300 -10.82 -13.41 -5.21
N TYR A 301 -9.89 -12.93 -4.37
CA TYR A 301 -8.56 -13.48 -4.20
C TYR A 301 -8.39 -13.95 -2.75
N TYR A 302 -7.80 -15.13 -2.58
CA TYR A 302 -7.49 -15.68 -1.27
C TYR A 302 -6.19 -15.07 -0.76
N ASP A 303 -6.30 -14.13 0.19
CA ASP A 303 -5.18 -13.52 0.93
C ASP A 303 -4.09 -12.84 0.05
N ASP A 304 -4.45 -12.40 -1.17
CA ASP A 304 -3.54 -11.68 -2.09
C ASP A 304 -3.76 -10.16 -2.01
N ARG A 305 -3.05 -9.53 -1.06
CA ARG A 305 -3.16 -8.09 -0.78
C ARG A 305 -2.75 -7.20 -1.96
N ILE A 306 -1.84 -7.67 -2.82
CA ILE A 306 -1.40 -6.89 -3.99
C ILE A 306 -2.53 -6.87 -5.02
N ARG A 307 -3.10 -8.04 -5.34
CA ARG A 307 -4.22 -8.11 -6.29
C ARG A 307 -5.47 -7.43 -5.75
N ASP A 308 -5.74 -7.55 -4.46
CA ASP A 308 -6.85 -6.86 -3.79
C ASP A 308 -6.72 -5.34 -3.93
N LEU A 309 -5.53 -4.80 -3.61
CA LEU A 309 -5.27 -3.35 -3.71
C LEU A 309 -5.44 -2.87 -5.16
N VAL A 310 -4.85 -3.59 -6.13
CA VAL A 310 -4.95 -3.24 -7.54
C VAL A 310 -6.39 -3.33 -8.04
N LEU A 311 -7.15 -4.33 -7.61
CA LEU A 311 -8.56 -4.49 -7.99
C LEU A 311 -9.42 -3.33 -7.48
N LEU A 312 -9.28 -2.97 -6.21
CA LEU A 312 -9.98 -1.82 -5.63
C LEU A 312 -9.55 -0.50 -6.29
N SER A 313 -8.26 -0.35 -6.63
CA SER A 313 -7.72 0.82 -7.32
C SER A 313 -8.15 0.91 -8.80
N THR A 314 -8.59 -0.21 -9.40
CA THR A 314 -9.08 -0.26 -10.79
C THR A 314 -10.60 -0.05 -10.87
N CYS A 315 -11.32 -0.07 -9.73
CA CYS A 315 -12.73 0.28 -9.67
C CYS A 315 -12.97 1.76 -10.03
N ASN A 316 -14.21 2.14 -10.34
CA ASN A 316 -14.55 3.53 -10.63
C ASN A 316 -14.68 4.38 -9.35
N HIS A 317 -15.17 3.79 -8.26
CA HIS A 317 -15.51 4.48 -7.02
C HIS A 317 -15.22 3.61 -5.80
N SER A 318 -15.31 4.20 -4.60
CA SER A 318 -15.00 3.50 -3.35
C SER A 318 -16.03 3.69 -2.23
N ILE A 319 -16.13 2.67 -1.38
CA ILE A 319 -16.77 2.73 -0.06
C ILE A 319 -15.76 2.17 0.93
N ILE A 320 -15.30 2.99 1.86
CA ILE A 320 -14.24 2.58 2.81
C ILE A 320 -14.64 3.00 4.21
N ASN A 321 -14.18 2.24 5.20
CA ASN A 321 -14.14 2.76 6.56
C ASN A 321 -12.83 3.53 6.79
N TYR A 322 -12.04 3.09 7.76
CA TYR A 322 -10.75 3.64 8.13
C TYR A 322 -9.61 2.73 7.64
N GLY A 323 -8.38 3.20 7.84
CA GLY A 323 -7.17 2.44 7.53
C GLY A 323 -6.58 2.75 6.16
N THR A 324 -5.25 2.67 6.12
CA THR A 324 -4.41 3.07 4.99
C THR A 324 -4.67 2.26 3.72
N PHE A 325 -4.98 0.97 3.81
CA PHE A 325 -5.17 0.10 2.64
C PHE A 325 -6.36 0.54 1.76
N GLY A 326 -7.54 0.71 2.35
CA GLY A 326 -8.74 1.16 1.64
C GLY A 326 -8.58 2.60 1.15
N VAL A 327 -7.99 3.47 1.96
CA VAL A 327 -7.69 4.86 1.59
C VAL A 327 -6.78 4.92 0.37
N THR A 328 -5.69 4.14 0.34
CA THR A 328 -4.79 4.09 -0.81
C THR A 328 -5.53 3.68 -2.08
N ALA A 329 -6.35 2.63 -2.02
CA ALA A 329 -7.10 2.19 -3.20
C ALA A 329 -8.06 3.27 -3.73
N ALA A 330 -8.78 3.94 -2.82
CA ALA A 330 -9.69 5.04 -3.15
C ALA A 330 -8.94 6.26 -3.73
N LEU A 331 -7.76 6.57 -3.20
CA LEU A 331 -6.94 7.68 -3.68
C LEU A 331 -6.44 7.43 -5.11
N LEU A 332 -5.99 6.19 -5.39
CA LEU A 332 -5.47 5.79 -6.69
C LEU A 332 -6.53 5.68 -7.78
N ASN A 333 -7.76 5.27 -7.45
CA ASN A 333 -8.83 5.26 -8.44
C ASN A 333 -9.40 6.65 -8.75
N GLY A 334 -9.25 7.62 -7.83
CA GLY A 334 -9.65 9.02 -8.02
C GLY A 334 -11.17 9.26 -8.13
N GLY A 335 -11.99 8.25 -7.86
CA GLY A 335 -13.45 8.29 -7.95
C GLY A 335 -14.15 8.92 -6.76
N GLU A 336 -15.49 9.01 -6.82
CA GLU A 336 -16.29 9.34 -5.64
C GLU A 336 -16.09 8.27 -4.55
N THR A 337 -15.89 8.72 -3.32
CA THR A 337 -15.61 7.85 -2.18
C THR A 337 -16.55 8.16 -1.02
N TYR A 338 -17.26 7.14 -0.51
CA TYR A 338 -17.95 7.24 0.77
C TYR A 338 -17.05 6.71 1.89
N VAL A 339 -16.92 7.50 2.95
CA VAL A 339 -16.08 7.19 4.12
C VAL A 339 -16.97 7.03 5.35
N TYR A 340 -16.71 6.00 6.17
CA TYR A 340 -17.39 5.84 7.46
C TYR A 340 -17.02 6.98 8.41
N ASP A 341 -18.01 7.72 8.90
CA ASP A 341 -17.78 8.82 9.83
C ASP A 341 -17.57 8.31 11.25
N LEU A 342 -16.30 8.19 11.65
CA LEU A 342 -15.92 7.82 13.02
C LEU A 342 -16.28 8.88 14.07
N LYS A 343 -16.65 10.11 13.64
CA LYS A 343 -16.93 11.26 14.54
C LYS A 343 -15.78 11.59 15.49
N LEU A 344 -14.55 11.25 15.12
CA LEU A 344 -13.36 11.61 15.86
C LEU A 344 -12.91 13.04 15.48
N PRO A 345 -12.34 13.81 16.42
CA PRO A 345 -11.66 15.04 16.07
C PRO A 345 -10.52 14.72 15.10
N LEU A 346 -10.33 15.54 14.07
CA LEU A 346 -9.23 15.34 13.14
C LEU A 346 -7.90 15.55 13.88
N ASP A 347 -7.01 14.58 13.72
CA ASP A 347 -5.63 14.65 14.17
C ASP A 347 -4.74 14.12 13.05
N TYR A 348 -3.44 14.36 13.10
CA TYR A 348 -2.52 13.89 12.05
C TYR A 348 -2.31 12.35 12.04
N ARG A 349 -3.17 11.58 12.73
CA ARG A 349 -2.97 10.13 12.90
C ARG A 349 -3.61 9.35 11.77
N GLY A 350 -3.07 8.15 11.53
CA GLY A 350 -3.65 7.19 10.58
C GLY A 350 -5.11 6.81 10.85
N SER A 351 -5.64 7.10 12.05
CA SER A 351 -7.03 6.79 12.39
C SER A 351 -8.08 7.74 11.87
N THR A 352 -7.71 9.00 11.75
CA THR A 352 -8.57 10.05 11.23
C THR A 352 -8.24 10.32 9.76
N LEU A 353 -7.20 9.69 9.22
CA LEU A 353 -6.79 9.76 7.81
C LEU A 353 -7.96 9.78 6.81
N ALA A 354 -8.85 8.79 6.85
CA ALA A 354 -9.94 8.69 5.87
C ALA A 354 -10.95 9.84 6.00
N ILE A 355 -11.30 10.23 7.22
CA ILE A 355 -12.23 11.33 7.49
C ILE A 355 -11.58 12.71 7.27
N GLY A 356 -10.26 12.82 7.47
CA GLY A 356 -9.46 14.00 7.18
C GLY A 356 -9.38 14.25 5.67
N LEU A 357 -9.06 13.22 4.89
CA LEU A 357 -9.14 13.27 3.43
C LEU A 357 -10.55 13.63 2.94
N ALA A 358 -11.60 13.08 3.57
CA ALA A 358 -12.97 13.44 3.23
C ALA A 358 -13.35 14.90 3.56
N GLY A 359 -12.59 15.57 4.43
CA GLY A 359 -12.72 17.02 4.69
C GLY A 359 -12.04 17.89 3.63
N LEU A 360 -11.06 17.35 2.90
CA LEU A 360 -10.24 18.09 1.94
C LEU A 360 -10.59 17.79 0.47
N LEU A 361 -10.98 16.56 0.16
CA LEU A 361 -11.27 16.09 -1.20
C LEU A 361 -12.76 16.23 -1.53
N LYS A 362 -13.09 17.03 -2.57
CA LYS A 362 -14.48 17.33 -2.98
C LYS A 362 -15.33 16.11 -3.33
N ASN A 363 -14.70 15.06 -3.88
CA ASN A 363 -15.33 13.81 -4.28
C ASN A 363 -15.43 12.78 -3.14
N TRP A 364 -14.94 13.09 -1.94
CA TRP A 364 -15.03 12.22 -0.77
C TRP A 364 -16.12 12.72 0.17
N LYS A 365 -16.92 11.79 0.71
CA LYS A 365 -18.11 12.12 1.51
C LYS A 365 -18.18 11.24 2.73
N LYS A 366 -18.26 11.87 3.89
CA LYS A 366 -18.52 11.17 5.16
C LYS A 366 -19.97 10.67 5.20
N LEU A 367 -20.15 9.48 5.75
CA LEU A 367 -21.45 8.85 5.91
C LEU A 367 -21.47 8.09 7.23
N SER A 368 -22.45 8.41 8.07
CA SER A 368 -22.73 7.73 9.35
C SER A 368 -23.69 6.56 9.20
#